data_AF-A0A352Q8U8-F1
#
_entry.id   AF-A0A352Q8U8-F1
#
_cell.length_a   1.000
_cell.length_b   1.000
_cell.length_c   1.000
_cell.angle_alpha   90.00
_cell.angle_beta   90.00
_cell.angle_gamma   90.00
#
_symmetry.space_group_name_H-M   'P 1'
#
loop_
_entity.id
_entity.type
_entity.pdbx_description
1 polymer ?
#
loop_
_entity_poly.entity_id
_entity_poly.type
_entity_poly.pdbx_seq_one_letter_code
_entity_poly.pdbx_strand_id
1 'polypeptide(L)'
;PWTKNAEGRGPAWNNSLFEDNAEFGLGMRLAIDQMQAHATGLLTTLRDDVGVALADGILHADQSDEVGIYEQRQRIALLCERLKAIPGPEAKLLVSIAENLNRRSVWIIGHRAESP
;
A
#
# COMPACT_ATOMS: atom_id res chain seq x y z
N PRO A 1 -22.29 -0.83 -22.32
CA PRO A 1 -21.06 -1.14 -23.10
C PRO A 1 -19.84 -0.57 -22.37
N TRP A 2 -19.20 -1.39 -21.53
CA TRP A 2 -18.09 -0.96 -20.68
C TRP A 2 -16.86 -1.81 -20.97
N THR A 3 -15.82 -1.13 -21.44
CA THR A 3 -14.53 -1.68 -21.83
C THR A 3 -13.77 -2.18 -20.60
N LYS A 4 -13.04 -3.28 -20.75
CA LYS A 4 -12.13 -3.82 -19.72
C LYS A 4 -10.75 -3.19 -19.88
N ASN A 5 -10.20 -2.66 -18.80
CA ASN A 5 -8.83 -2.19 -18.73
C ASN A 5 -7.89 -3.42 -18.79
N ALA A 6 -6.81 -3.34 -19.56
CA ALA A 6 -5.91 -4.46 -19.88
C ALA A 6 -4.99 -4.91 -18.72
N GLU A 7 -5.15 -4.37 -17.51
CA GLU A 7 -4.26 -4.64 -16.37
C GLU A 7 -4.83 -5.60 -15.32
N GLY A 8 -5.97 -6.26 -15.58
CA GLY A 8 -6.47 -7.38 -14.76
C GLY A 8 -6.78 -7.07 -13.28
N ARG A 9 -6.67 -5.81 -12.85
CA ARG A 9 -6.94 -5.36 -11.49
C ARG A 9 -8.26 -4.60 -11.46
N GLY A 10 -9.35 -5.35 -11.33
CA GLY A 10 -10.61 -4.79 -10.87
C GLY A 10 -10.55 -4.49 -9.37
N PRO A 11 -11.31 -3.51 -8.86
CA PRO A 11 -11.45 -3.34 -7.41
C PRO A 11 -11.99 -4.65 -6.83
N ALA A 12 -11.29 -5.19 -5.83
CA ALA A 12 -11.75 -6.37 -5.11
C ALA A 12 -12.98 -6.01 -4.28
N TRP A 13 -14.16 -6.08 -4.92
CA TRP A 13 -15.45 -6.01 -4.24
C TRP A 13 -15.70 -7.34 -3.54
N ASN A 14 -15.37 -7.40 -2.25
CA ASN A 14 -15.84 -8.48 -1.38
C ASN A 14 -17.15 -8.00 -0.74
N ASN A 15 -18.27 -8.43 -1.32
CA ASN A 15 -19.59 -8.33 -0.67
C ASN A 15 -19.61 -9.33 0.48
N SER A 16 -19.23 -8.89 1.68
CA SER A 16 -19.45 -9.67 2.89
C SER A 16 -20.57 -9.02 3.70
N LEU A 17 -21.61 -9.81 3.89
CA LEU A 17 -22.84 -9.56 4.65
C LEU A 17 -22.61 -8.75 5.94
N PHE A 18 -23.49 -7.77 6.16
CA PHE A 18 -24.08 -7.40 7.46
C PHE A 18 -24.03 -8.61 8.41
N GLU A 19 -23.33 -8.62 9.55
CA GLU A 19 -23.85 -8.11 10.82
C GLU A 19 -22.77 -8.08 11.93
N ASP A 20 -21.47 -8.22 11.61
CA ASP A 20 -20.35 -8.31 12.60
C ASP A 20 -19.12 -7.44 12.24
N ASN A 21 -19.31 -6.28 11.58
CA ASN A 21 -18.21 -5.56 10.89
C ASN A 21 -17.47 -4.49 11.73
N ALA A 22 -17.80 -4.29 13.01
CA ALA A 22 -17.16 -3.25 13.82
C ALA A 22 -15.87 -3.72 14.52
N GLU A 23 -15.83 -4.97 15.00
CA GLU A 23 -14.71 -5.47 15.81
C GLU A 23 -13.61 -6.12 14.96
N PHE A 24 -13.98 -6.77 13.85
CA PHE A 24 -13.03 -7.31 12.86
C PHE A 24 -12.28 -6.21 12.08
N GLY A 25 -12.93 -5.08 11.83
CA GLY A 25 -12.33 -3.94 11.13
C GLY A 25 -11.17 -3.31 11.91
N LEU A 26 -11.22 -3.32 13.25
CA LEU A 26 -10.18 -2.74 14.10
C LEU A 26 -8.91 -3.61 14.10
N GLY A 27 -9.06 -4.93 14.23
CA GLY A 27 -7.94 -5.87 14.21
C GLY A 27 -7.21 -5.89 12.86
N MET A 28 -7.96 -5.86 11.75
CA MET A 28 -7.37 -5.79 10.41
C MET A 28 -6.68 -4.46 10.14
N ARG A 29 -7.23 -3.32 10.62
CA ARG A 29 -6.58 -2.01 10.47
C ARG A 29 -5.26 -1.93 11.22
N LEU A 30 -5.22 -2.43 12.46
CA LEU A 30 -3.99 -2.49 13.24
C LEU A 30 -2.91 -3.36 12.56
N ALA A 31 -3.31 -4.50 11.99
CA ALA A 31 -2.38 -5.36 11.26
C ALA A 31 -1.79 -4.67 10.01
N ILE A 32 -2.64 -3.96 9.24
CA ILE A 32 -2.20 -3.19 8.07
C ILE A 32 -1.24 -2.06 8.47
N ASP A 33 -1.57 -1.31 9.53
CA ASP A 33 -0.73 -0.23 10.04
C ASP A 33 0.63 -0.77 10.50
N GLN A 34 0.65 -1.92 11.19
CA GLN A 34 1.88 -2.57 11.63
C GLN A 34 2.75 -3.05 10.46
N MET A 35 2.13 -3.61 9.41
CA MET A 35 2.83 -4.02 8.19
C MET A 35 3.41 -2.82 7.44
N GLN A 36 2.67 -1.71 7.36
CA GLN A 36 3.15 -0.47 6.76
C GLN A 36 4.30 0.14 7.55
N ALA A 37 4.20 0.17 8.89
CA ALA A 37 5.26 0.64 9.77
C ALA A 37 6.53 -0.22 9.62
N HIS A 38 6.38 -1.53 9.53
CA HIS A 38 7.50 -2.44 9.31
C HIS A 38 8.17 -2.22 7.95
N ALA A 39 7.39 -2.09 6.87
CA ALA A 39 7.92 -1.78 5.54
C ALA A 39 8.66 -0.42 5.51
N THR A 40 8.10 0.58 6.19
CA THR A 40 8.70 1.91 6.34
C THR A 40 10.03 1.86 7.11
N GLY A 41 10.08 1.07 8.19
CA GLY A 41 11.30 0.85 8.97
C GLY A 41 12.41 0.22 8.13
N LEU A 42 12.10 -0.85 7.39
CA LEU A 42 13.07 -1.50 6.49
C LEU A 42 13.55 -0.57 5.38
N LEU A 43 12.66 0.22 4.79
CA LEU A 43 13.03 1.20 3.77
C LEU A 43 13.94 2.29 4.34
N THR A 44 13.73 2.68 5.61
CA THR A 44 14.59 3.65 6.31
C THR A 44 15.98 3.08 6.57
N THR A 45 16.09 1.81 6.97
CA THR A 45 17.38 1.14 7.15
C THR A 45 18.14 1.02 5.83
N LEU A 46 17.45 0.64 4.75
CA LEU A 46 18.03 0.47 3.42
C LEU A 46 18.08 1.77 2.60
N ARG A 47 17.81 2.92 3.23
CA ARG A 47 17.68 4.23 2.57
C ARG A 47 18.92 4.62 1.79
N ASP A 48 20.10 4.39 2.35
CA ASP A 48 21.36 4.73 1.71
C ASP A 48 21.69 3.78 0.55
N ASP A 49 21.34 2.49 0.69
CA ASP A 49 21.58 1.47 -0.34
C ASP A 49 20.64 1.61 -1.55
N VAL A 50 19.35 1.87 -1.31
CA VAL A 50 18.35 2.08 -2.38
C VAL A 50 18.39 3.51 -2.93
N GLY A 51 19.07 4.43 -2.24
CA GLY A 51 19.18 5.83 -2.58
C GLY A 51 18.17 6.71 -1.87
N VAL A 52 18.69 7.68 -1.11
CA VAL A 52 17.96 8.65 -0.29
C VAL A 52 16.78 9.30 -1.01
N ALA A 53 16.99 9.79 -2.24
CA ALA A 53 15.95 10.47 -3.00
C ALA A 53 14.76 9.55 -3.36
N LEU A 54 15.02 8.26 -3.60
CA LEU A 54 13.98 7.29 -3.89
C LEU A 54 13.20 6.93 -2.62
N ALA A 55 13.91 6.68 -1.52
CA ALA A 55 13.30 6.37 -0.24
C ALA A 55 12.43 7.53 0.26
N ASP A 56 12.96 8.76 0.29
CA ASP A 56 12.20 9.94 0.71
C ASP A 56 11.02 10.22 -0.23
N GLY A 57 11.22 10.02 -1.53
CA GLY A 57 10.17 10.13 -2.54
C GLY A 57 9.03 9.12 -2.35
N ILE A 58 9.30 7.95 -1.75
CA ILE A 58 8.28 6.95 -1.41
C ILE A 58 7.61 7.28 -0.07
N LEU A 59 8.39 7.70 0.92
CA LEU A 59 7.90 8.01 2.28
C LEU A 59 7.03 9.27 2.33
N HIS A 60 7.32 10.26 1.47
CA HIS A 60 6.63 11.55 1.43
C HIS A 60 5.77 11.75 0.19
N ALA A 61 5.49 10.68 -0.57
CA ALA A 61 4.67 10.78 -1.78
C ALA A 61 3.26 11.29 -1.48
N ASP A 62 2.84 12.31 -2.22
CA ASP A 62 1.44 12.68 -2.29
C ASP A 62 0.70 11.68 -3.18
N GLN A 63 -0.33 11.05 -2.62
CA GLN A 63 -1.17 10.02 -3.25
C GLN A 63 -2.64 10.47 -3.30
N SER A 64 -2.89 11.78 -3.22
CA SER A 64 -4.24 12.36 -3.23
C SER A 64 -4.95 12.21 -4.58
N ASP A 65 -4.19 12.19 -5.67
CA ASP A 65 -4.70 12.11 -7.04
C ASP A 65 -4.22 10.86 -7.78
N GLU A 66 -4.92 10.49 -8.86
CA GLU A 66 -4.56 9.34 -9.72
C GLU A 66 -3.11 9.42 -10.23
N VAL A 67 -2.64 10.63 -10.53
CA VAL A 67 -1.25 10.88 -10.96
C VAL A 67 -0.28 10.53 -9.84
N GLY A 68 -0.53 10.98 -8.60
CA GLY A 68 0.31 10.67 -7.45
C GLY A 68 0.35 9.18 -7.13
N ILE A 69 -0.78 8.49 -7.26
CA ILE A 69 -0.86 7.03 -7.12
C ILE A 69 -0.04 6.32 -8.21
N TYR A 70 -0.14 6.79 -9.47
CA TYR A 70 0.65 6.22 -10.57
C TYR A 70 2.15 6.43 -10.35
N GLU A 71 2.58 7.64 -10.01
CA GLU A 71 3.98 7.94 -9.71
C GLU A 71 4.51 7.11 -8.55
N GLN A 72 3.71 6.93 -7.50
CA GLN A 72 4.11 6.10 -6.36
C GLN A 72 4.32 4.64 -6.78
N ARG A 73 3.46 4.09 -7.65
CA ARG A 73 3.66 2.75 -8.20
C ARG A 73 4.96 2.65 -8.99
N GLN A 74 5.31 3.68 -9.77
CA GLN A 74 6.59 3.72 -10.49
C GLN A 74 7.78 3.76 -9.52
N ARG A 75 7.69 4.53 -8.44
CA ARG A 75 8.72 4.58 -7.39
C ARG A 75 8.91 3.22 -6.71
N ILE A 76 7.80 2.53 -6.38
CA ILE A 76 7.84 1.18 -5.79
C ILE A 76 8.42 0.15 -6.77
N ALA A 77 8.07 0.22 -8.05
CA ALA A 77 8.65 -0.66 -9.06
C ALA A 77 10.18 -0.46 -9.15
N LEU A 78 10.64 0.80 -9.17
CA LEU A 78 12.06 1.12 -9.15
C LEU A 78 12.75 0.66 -7.85
N LEU A 79 12.08 0.79 -6.69
CA LEU A 79 12.57 0.28 -5.42
C LEU A 79 12.81 -1.23 -5.48
N CYS A 80 11.84 -2.00 -5.98
CA CYS A 80 11.96 -3.45 -6.13
C CYS A 80 13.14 -3.83 -7.04
N GLU A 81 13.37 -3.10 -8.14
CA GLU A 81 14.52 -3.33 -9.00
C GLU A 81 15.85 -3.06 -8.27
N ARG A 82 15.94 -1.99 -7.49
CA ARG A 82 17.15 -1.69 -6.69
C ARG A 82 17.39 -2.73 -5.59
N LEU A 83 16.33 -3.17 -4.92
CA LEU A 83 16.43 -4.18 -3.86
C LEU A 83 16.91 -5.54 -4.37
N LYS A 84 16.66 -5.89 -5.65
CA LYS A 84 17.21 -7.11 -6.26
C LYS A 84 18.74 -7.10 -6.32
N ALA A 85 19.34 -5.92 -6.43
CA ALA A 85 20.79 -5.76 -6.46
C ALA A 85 21.43 -5.74 -5.06
N ILE A 86 20.63 -5.55 -3.99
CA ILE A 86 21.11 -5.49 -2.61
C ILE A 86 21.03 -6.89 -1.99
N PRO A 87 22.18 -7.51 -1.63
CA PRO A 87 22.18 -8.79 -0.96
C PRO A 87 21.83 -8.62 0.52
N GLY A 88 20.73 -9.23 0.96
CA GLY A 88 20.39 -9.26 2.39
C GLY A 88 19.01 -9.86 2.65
N PRO A 89 18.77 -10.40 3.86
CA PRO A 89 17.44 -10.84 4.25
C PRO A 89 16.45 -9.67 4.31
N GLU A 90 16.92 -8.49 4.71
CA GLU A 90 16.10 -7.26 4.81
C GLU A 90 15.61 -6.79 3.44
N ALA A 91 16.48 -6.81 2.42
CA ALA A 91 16.10 -6.42 1.06
C ALA A 91 15.04 -7.39 0.48
N LYS A 92 15.20 -8.69 0.67
CA LYS A 92 14.22 -9.72 0.24
C LYS A 92 12.88 -9.57 0.97
N LEU A 93 12.93 -9.27 2.27
CA LEU A 93 11.75 -9.02 3.07
C LEU A 93 11.02 -7.77 2.57
N LEU A 94 11.76 -6.67 2.35
CA LEU A 94 11.19 -5.42 1.84
C LEU A 94 10.55 -5.61 0.46
N VAL A 95 11.16 -6.36 -0.46
CA VAL A 95 10.53 -6.71 -1.76
C VAL A 95 9.18 -7.40 -1.57
N SER A 96 9.07 -8.29 -0.58
CA SER A 96 7.84 -9.04 -0.32
C SER A 96 6.72 -8.17 0.26
N ILE A 97 7.08 -7.08 0.96
CA ILE A 97 6.13 -6.19 1.62
C ILE A 97 6.06 -4.77 1.02
N ALA A 98 6.75 -4.51 -0.09
CA ALA A 98 6.87 -3.19 -0.73
C ALA A 98 5.51 -2.62 -1.16
N GLU A 99 4.55 -3.47 -1.53
CA GLU A 99 3.18 -3.08 -1.86
C GLU A 99 2.40 -2.45 -0.67
N ASN A 100 2.91 -2.58 0.56
CA ASN A 100 2.36 -1.94 1.75
C ASN A 100 2.89 -0.51 1.96
N LEU A 101 3.86 -0.05 1.16
CA LEU A 101 4.32 1.34 1.14
C LEU A 101 3.35 2.28 0.40
N ASN A 102 2.42 1.72 -0.37
CA ASN A 102 1.28 2.49 -0.90
C ASN A 102 0.31 2.79 0.23
N ARG A 103 -0.13 4.04 0.32
CA ARG A 103 -1.12 4.45 1.32
C ARG A 103 -2.45 3.81 0.92
N ARG A 104 -2.86 2.76 1.63
CA ARG A 104 -4.19 2.16 1.42
C ARG A 104 -5.20 2.98 2.21
N SER A 105 -5.98 3.81 1.53
CA SER A 105 -7.18 4.40 2.12
C SER A 105 -8.21 3.30 2.35
N VAL A 106 -8.22 2.71 3.55
CA VAL A 106 -9.27 1.80 3.99
C VAL A 106 -10.51 2.64 4.29
N TRP A 107 -11.39 2.79 3.29
CA TRP A 107 -12.71 3.37 3.49
C TRP A 107 -13.59 2.34 4.17
N ILE A 108 -13.78 2.47 5.49
CA ILE A 108 -14.88 1.80 6.18
C ILE A 108 -16.14 2.60 5.86
N ILE A 109 -16.88 2.19 4.81
CA ILE A 109 -18.21 2.74 4.51
C ILE A 109 -19.17 2.18 5.55
N GLY A 110 -19.35 2.91 6.66
CA GLY A 110 -20.51 2.77 7.52
C GLY A 110 -21.63 3.65 6.96
N HIS A 111 -22.63 3.07 6.31
CA HIS A 111 -23.83 3.85 5.97
C HIS A 111 -24.53 4.26 7.26
N ARG A 112 -24.51 5.57 7.56
CA ARG A 112 -25.48 6.19 8.47
C ARG A 112 -26.83 6.07 7.78
N ALA A 113 -27.70 5.18 8.25
CA ALA A 113 -29.10 5.22 7.89
C ALA A 113 -29.71 6.50 8.48
N GLU A 114 -29.77 7.56 7.68
CA GLU A 114 -30.67 8.68 7.94
C GLU A 114 -32.05 8.25 7.42
N SER A 115 -32.91 7.81 8.33
CA SER A 115 -34.33 7.61 8.04
C SER A 115 -35.06 8.96 8.11
N PRO A 116 -35.88 9.34 7.11
CA PRO A 116 -36.94 10.33 7.30
C PRO A 116 -38.12 9.78 8.11
#